data_AF-A0A2A5R0J2-F1
#
_entry.id   AF-A0A2A5R0J2-F1
#
_cell.length_a   1.000
_cell.length_b   1.000
_cell.length_c   1.000
_cell.angle_alpha   90.00
_cell.angle_beta   90.00
_cell.angle_gamma   90.00
#
_symmetry.space_group_name_H-M   'P 1'
#
loop_
_entity.id
_entity.type
_entity.pdbx_description
1 polymer ?
#
loop_
_entity_poly.entity_id
_entity_poly.type
_entity_poly.pdbx_seq_one_letter_code
_entity_poly.pdbx_strand_id
1 'polypeptide(L)'
;MDGTQTRFNGDTRVLHQRAVRIPLPDMDAERVFHENMMTVAAARERKAEHLADPTVSVLDAYEAELDRIAETFERRLRRIAGNDYEEAAMAYNRGERDDRIGALAAYYFEGAWRAQQRATITDMLFAPLILRYPDSFTMNIRFASGYTTRKSVQYESPAHSSDELDEEYAETYYEESLYSQQQAADYIRETAEIIREEFPDPEETAFEDRKYGGVVSASGRRGSVFSAMLERVEPDPDRFSEPVDEPTLVDAGPEADRTERALLRDSEIVH
;
A
#
# COMPACT_ATOMS: atom_id res chain seq x y z
N MET A 1 -25.15 -28.97 12.41
CA MET A 1 -24.80 -27.55 12.56
C MET A 1 -23.41 -27.42 11.99
N ASP A 2 -23.35 -27.16 10.69
CA ASP A 2 -22.10 -27.04 9.95
C ASP A 2 -22.05 -25.58 9.51
N GLY A 3 -21.26 -24.79 10.22
CA GLY A 3 -21.11 -23.36 9.98
C GLY A 3 -20.32 -23.17 8.70
N THR A 4 -21.03 -22.96 7.59
CA THR A 4 -20.42 -22.48 6.36
C THR A 4 -19.92 -21.06 6.64
N GLN A 5 -18.68 -20.93 7.11
CA GLN A 5 -17.94 -19.68 7.03
C GLN A 5 -17.83 -19.36 5.54
N THR A 6 -18.69 -18.47 5.06
CA THR A 6 -18.60 -17.87 3.74
C THR A 6 -17.26 -17.15 3.68
N ARG A 7 -16.22 -17.82 3.19
CA ARG A 7 -14.94 -17.20 2.86
C ARG A 7 -15.25 -16.05 1.91
N PHE A 8 -15.07 -14.83 2.40
CA PHE A 8 -15.21 -13.61 1.63
C PHE A 8 -14.20 -13.64 0.48
N ASN A 9 -14.69 -13.90 -0.74
CA ASN A 9 -13.97 -13.60 -1.99
C ASN A 9 -14.28 -12.13 -2.30
N GLY A 10 -13.40 -11.23 -1.90
CA GLY A 10 -13.59 -9.78 -2.04
C GLY A 10 -13.97 -9.34 -3.45
N ASP A 11 -14.80 -8.29 -3.55
CA ASP A 11 -15.22 -7.72 -4.83
C ASP A 11 -14.16 -6.73 -5.32
N THR A 12 -13.34 -7.14 -6.29
CA THR A 12 -12.31 -6.28 -6.92
C THR A 12 -12.90 -5.03 -7.57
N ARG A 13 -14.21 -5.03 -7.88
CA ARG A 13 -14.89 -3.92 -8.55
C ARG A 13 -14.91 -2.64 -7.73
N VAL A 14 -14.90 -2.72 -6.40
CA VAL A 14 -14.90 -1.50 -5.56
C VAL A 14 -13.57 -0.74 -5.67
N LEU A 15 -12.47 -1.46 -5.91
CA LEU A 15 -11.13 -0.89 -6.06
C LEU A 15 -10.81 -0.52 -7.51
N HIS A 16 -11.39 -1.24 -8.49
CA HIS A 16 -11.08 -1.08 -9.90
C HIS A 16 -11.28 0.36 -10.38
N GLN A 17 -10.18 0.96 -10.88
CA GLN A 17 -10.14 2.32 -11.42
C GLN A 17 -10.73 3.40 -10.49
N ARG A 18 -10.69 3.19 -9.17
CA ARG A 18 -11.19 4.15 -8.18
C ARG A 18 -10.11 4.61 -7.21
N ALA A 19 -10.30 5.81 -6.68
CA ALA A 19 -9.53 6.34 -5.57
C ALA A 19 -10.48 6.92 -4.53
N VAL A 20 -10.03 7.01 -3.28
CA VAL A 20 -10.71 7.82 -2.27
C VAL A 20 -10.07 9.19 -2.25
N ARG A 21 -10.84 10.25 -2.44
CA ARG A 21 -10.43 11.65 -2.18
C ARG A 21 -10.86 12.02 -0.76
N ILE A 22 -9.92 12.53 0.03
CA ILE A 22 -10.14 12.91 1.43
C ILE A 22 -9.84 14.39 1.61
N PRO A 23 -10.75 15.15 2.22
CA PRO A 23 -10.56 16.59 2.46
C PRO A 23 -9.43 16.85 3.47
N LEU A 24 -8.70 17.94 3.24
CA LEU A 24 -7.75 18.57 4.15
C LEU A 24 -8.22 20.01 4.43
N PRO A 25 -9.34 20.20 5.15
CA PRO A 25 -10.00 21.51 5.27
C PRO A 25 -9.24 22.49 6.16
N ASP A 26 -8.35 22.00 7.02
CA ASP A 26 -7.65 22.77 8.02
C ASP A 26 -6.29 22.16 8.39
N MET A 27 -5.53 22.89 9.21
CA MET A 27 -4.22 22.49 9.70
C MET A 27 -4.26 21.18 10.50
N ASP A 28 -5.35 20.91 11.22
CA ASP A 28 -5.48 19.68 12.00
C ASP A 28 -5.60 18.46 11.09
N ALA A 29 -6.36 18.57 10.00
CA ALA A 29 -6.45 17.54 8.99
C ALA A 29 -5.12 17.34 8.25
N GLU A 30 -4.40 18.42 7.94
CA GLU A 30 -3.05 18.34 7.37
C GLU A 30 -2.08 17.61 8.31
N ARG A 31 -2.10 17.91 9.61
CA ARG A 31 -1.27 17.27 10.63
C ARG A 31 -1.57 15.78 10.76
N VAL A 32 -2.85 15.41 10.81
CA VAL A 32 -3.25 13.98 10.82
C VAL A 32 -2.79 13.27 9.54
N PHE A 33 -2.83 13.93 8.38
CA PHE A 33 -2.31 13.34 7.14
C PHE A 33 -0.79 13.14 7.21
N HIS A 34 -0.03 14.16 7.63
CA HIS A 34 1.41 14.06 7.83
C HIS A 34 1.79 12.94 8.81
N GLU A 35 1.17 12.87 9.99
CA GLU A 35 1.41 11.82 11.00
C GLU A 35 1.17 10.41 10.44
N ASN A 36 0.13 10.24 9.61
CA ASN A 36 -0.12 8.98 8.93
C ASN A 36 1.01 8.64 7.95
N MET A 37 1.49 9.61 7.15
CA MET A 37 2.59 9.38 6.23
C MET A 37 3.91 9.09 6.96
N MET A 38 4.17 9.73 8.11
CA MET A 38 5.31 9.42 8.97
C MET A 38 5.22 8.01 9.55
N THR A 39 4.01 7.55 9.90
CA THR A 39 3.77 6.17 10.34
C THR A 39 4.11 5.17 9.23
N VAL A 40 3.75 5.47 7.97
CA VAL A 40 4.10 4.63 6.83
C VAL A 40 5.62 4.61 6.59
N ALA A 41 6.29 5.77 6.65
CA ALA A 41 7.75 5.85 6.52
C ALA A 41 8.46 5.02 7.60
N ALA A 42 8.07 5.18 8.87
CA ALA A 42 8.64 4.43 9.99
C ALA A 42 8.38 2.92 9.88
N ALA A 43 7.21 2.51 9.36
CA ALA A 43 6.92 1.09 9.12
C ALA A 43 7.88 0.48 8.07
N ARG A 44 8.23 1.24 7.03
CA ARG A 44 9.21 0.82 6.02
C ARG A 44 10.62 0.71 6.60
N GLU A 45 11.04 1.68 7.41
CA GLU A 45 12.35 1.63 8.06
C GLU A 45 12.48 0.44 9.00
N ARG A 46 11.43 0.16 9.80
CA ARG A 46 11.41 -1.01 10.66
C ARG A 46 11.51 -2.32 9.86
N LYS A 47 10.85 -2.40 8.70
CA LYS A 47 11.03 -3.53 7.79
C LYS A 47 12.45 -3.63 7.26
N ALA A 48 13.08 -2.51 6.92
CA ALA A 48 14.49 -2.50 6.52
C ALA A 48 15.41 -2.97 7.66
N GLU A 49 15.17 -2.57 8.91
CA GLU A 49 15.89 -3.08 10.07
C GLU A 49 15.74 -4.59 10.22
N HIS A 50 14.51 -5.11 10.11
CA HIS A 50 14.25 -6.54 10.17
C HIS A 50 14.91 -7.32 9.01
N LEU A 51 14.91 -6.79 7.79
CA LEU A 51 15.56 -7.42 6.63
C LEU A 51 17.10 -7.43 6.75
N ALA A 52 17.67 -6.48 7.49
CA ALA A 52 19.11 -6.45 7.76
C ALA A 52 19.53 -7.37 8.92
N ASP A 53 18.57 -7.89 9.70
CA ASP A 53 18.83 -8.82 10.79
C ASP A 53 18.65 -10.28 10.32
N PRO A 54 19.73 -11.07 10.18
CA PRO A 54 19.66 -12.44 9.70
C PRO A 54 18.92 -13.39 10.66
N THR A 55 18.63 -12.96 11.88
CA THR A 55 17.85 -13.72 12.86
C THR A 55 16.34 -13.53 12.72
N VAL A 56 15.90 -12.54 11.95
CA VAL A 56 14.50 -12.23 11.70
C VAL A 56 14.09 -12.81 10.35
N SER A 57 12.92 -13.45 10.28
CA SER A 57 12.44 -13.98 9.01
C SER A 57 11.92 -12.87 8.11
N VAL A 58 12.00 -13.07 6.78
CA VAL A 58 11.39 -12.13 5.82
C VAL A 58 9.88 -11.99 6.07
N LEU A 59 9.19 -13.04 6.52
CA LEU A 59 7.77 -12.95 6.87
C LEU A 59 7.54 -11.99 8.03
N ASP A 60 8.31 -12.12 9.12
CA ASP A 60 8.22 -11.22 10.28
C ASP A 60 8.54 -9.76 9.90
N ALA A 61 9.46 -9.55 8.96
CA ALA A 61 9.75 -8.23 8.40
C ALA A 61 8.53 -7.63 7.67
N TYR A 62 7.79 -8.44 6.92
CA TYR A 62 6.54 -8.03 6.26
C TYR A 62 5.41 -7.80 7.26
N GLU A 63 5.24 -8.67 8.25
CA GLU A 63 4.21 -8.55 9.28
C GLU A 63 4.39 -7.26 10.10
N ALA A 64 5.63 -6.91 10.47
CA ALA A 64 5.92 -5.67 11.18
C ALA A 64 5.53 -4.39 10.40
N GLU A 65 5.72 -4.39 9.07
CA GLU A 65 5.24 -3.31 8.20
C GLU A 65 3.70 -3.31 8.11
N LEU A 66 3.11 -4.50 7.95
CA LEU A 66 1.68 -4.69 7.77
C LEU A 66 0.87 -4.27 8.98
N ASP A 67 1.30 -4.60 10.20
CA ASP A 67 0.59 -4.23 11.43
C ASP A 67 0.39 -2.71 11.53
N ARG A 68 1.43 -1.94 11.18
CA ARG A 68 1.36 -0.48 11.15
C ARG A 68 0.46 0.05 10.05
N ILE A 69 0.55 -0.51 8.84
CA ILE A 69 -0.32 -0.10 7.75
C ILE A 69 -1.77 -0.46 8.06
N ALA A 70 -2.06 -1.65 8.55
CA ALA A 70 -3.41 -2.09 8.92
C ALA A 70 -4.04 -1.16 9.96
N GLU A 71 -3.26 -0.73 10.96
CA GLU A 71 -3.71 0.26 11.95
C GLU A 71 -4.15 1.58 11.29
N THR A 72 -3.44 2.07 10.25
CA THR A 72 -3.85 3.29 9.52
C THR A 72 -5.16 3.12 8.77
N PHE A 73 -5.39 1.95 8.16
CA PHE A 73 -6.63 1.60 7.48
C PHE A 73 -7.80 1.52 8.46
N GLU A 74 -7.60 0.83 9.58
CA GLU A 74 -8.62 0.65 10.63
C GLU A 74 -9.02 1.99 11.27
N ARG A 75 -8.04 2.83 11.65
CA ARG A 75 -8.31 4.17 12.18
C ARG A 75 -9.17 4.99 11.23
N ARG A 76 -8.89 4.89 9.92
CA ARG A 76 -9.64 5.61 8.89
C ARG A 76 -11.05 5.04 8.70
N LEU A 77 -11.18 3.71 8.66
CA LEU A 77 -12.48 3.03 8.61
C LEU A 77 -13.37 3.44 9.78
N ARG A 78 -12.84 3.45 11.00
CA ARG A 78 -13.55 3.90 12.20
C ARG A 78 -13.99 5.37 12.10
N ARG A 79 -13.16 6.25 11.54
CA ARG A 79 -13.51 7.66 11.34
C ARG A 79 -14.63 7.86 10.31
N ILE A 80 -14.69 7.01 9.28
CA ILE A 80 -15.66 7.13 8.18
C ILE A 80 -16.99 6.44 8.52
N ALA A 81 -16.94 5.21 9.02
CA ALA A 81 -18.10 4.33 9.16
C ALA A 81 -18.42 3.95 10.62
N GLY A 82 -17.66 4.46 11.60
CA GLY A 82 -17.83 4.10 13.01
C GLY A 82 -17.26 2.71 13.33
N ASN A 83 -17.58 2.18 14.51
CA ASN A 83 -17.07 0.87 14.95
C ASN A 83 -17.62 -0.30 14.13
N ASP A 84 -18.78 -0.13 13.51
CA ASP A 84 -19.46 -1.16 12.70
C ASP A 84 -19.03 -1.10 11.21
N TYR A 85 -17.80 -0.63 10.95
CA TYR A 85 -17.30 -0.44 9.59
C TYR A 85 -17.25 -1.75 8.78
N GLU A 86 -17.01 -2.89 9.44
CA GLU A 86 -17.02 -4.20 8.79
C GLU A 86 -18.42 -4.57 8.30
N GLU A 87 -19.44 -4.35 9.12
CA GLU A 87 -20.83 -4.60 8.75
C GLU A 87 -21.25 -3.69 7.60
N ALA A 88 -20.86 -2.41 7.64
CA ALA A 88 -21.11 -1.46 6.55
C ALA A 88 -20.46 -1.92 5.22
N ALA A 89 -19.22 -2.39 5.27
CA ALA A 89 -18.50 -2.91 4.11
C ALA A 89 -19.17 -4.19 3.55
N MET A 90 -19.53 -5.13 4.43
CA MET A 90 -20.20 -6.38 4.03
C MET A 90 -21.59 -6.12 3.45
N ALA A 91 -22.39 -5.25 4.07
CA ALA A 91 -23.71 -4.86 3.56
C ALA A 91 -23.59 -4.23 2.16
N TYR A 92 -22.59 -3.39 1.94
CA TYR A 92 -22.34 -2.82 0.61
C TYR A 92 -21.98 -3.90 -0.42
N ASN A 93 -21.05 -4.80 -0.09
CA ASN A 93 -20.65 -5.88 -0.99
C ASN A 93 -21.78 -6.88 -1.29
N ARG A 94 -22.75 -7.04 -0.37
CA ARG A 94 -23.96 -7.85 -0.59
C ARG A 94 -25.06 -7.12 -1.38
N GLY A 95 -24.88 -5.84 -1.70
CA GLY A 95 -25.90 -5.00 -2.33
C GLY A 95 -27.07 -4.63 -1.40
N GLU A 96 -26.89 -4.81 -0.09
CA GLU A 96 -27.87 -4.47 0.96
C GLU A 96 -27.74 -2.99 1.38
N ARG A 97 -26.65 -2.34 0.99
CA ARG A 97 -26.34 -0.93 1.25
C ARG A 97 -25.71 -0.31 0.00
N ASP A 98 -26.10 0.91 -0.36
CA ASP A 98 -25.63 1.60 -1.57
C ASP A 98 -25.18 3.05 -1.32
N ASP A 99 -24.99 3.42 -0.05
CA ASP A 99 -24.58 4.77 0.33
C ASP A 99 -23.05 4.99 0.26
N ARG A 100 -22.65 6.27 0.34
CA ARG A 100 -21.25 6.71 0.32
C ARG A 100 -20.41 6.03 1.41
N ILE A 101 -20.97 5.87 2.61
CA ILE A 101 -20.25 5.28 3.76
C ILE A 101 -19.95 3.80 3.50
N GLY A 102 -20.93 3.04 3.01
CA GLY A 102 -20.78 1.64 2.64
C GLY A 102 -19.74 1.47 1.54
N ALA A 103 -19.76 2.34 0.52
CA ALA A 103 -18.80 2.28 -0.58
C ALA A 103 -17.35 2.54 -0.10
N LEU A 104 -17.16 3.55 0.77
CA LEU A 104 -15.85 3.85 1.36
C LEU A 104 -15.37 2.75 2.32
N ALA A 105 -16.29 2.22 3.13
CA ALA A 105 -16.00 1.12 4.04
C ALA A 105 -15.54 -0.11 3.25
N ALA A 106 -16.28 -0.49 2.20
CA ALA A 106 -15.90 -1.58 1.31
C ALA A 106 -14.55 -1.36 0.63
N TYR A 107 -14.26 -0.14 0.15
CA TYR A 107 -12.98 0.20 -0.46
C TYR A 107 -11.80 0.00 0.49
N TYR A 108 -11.86 0.58 1.69
CA TYR A 108 -10.77 0.46 2.66
C TYR A 108 -10.66 -0.96 3.23
N PHE A 109 -11.78 -1.64 3.46
CA PHE A 109 -11.81 -3.01 3.96
C PHE A 109 -11.17 -3.98 2.96
N GLU A 110 -11.55 -3.92 1.68
CA GLU A 110 -10.92 -4.71 0.61
C GLU A 110 -9.43 -4.36 0.48
N GLY A 111 -9.09 -3.07 0.56
CA GLY A 111 -7.71 -2.61 0.51
C GLY A 111 -6.83 -3.18 1.63
N ALA A 112 -7.32 -3.17 2.86
CA ALA A 112 -6.63 -3.73 4.02
C ALA A 112 -6.45 -5.26 3.88
N TRP A 113 -7.50 -5.95 3.44
CA TRP A 113 -7.46 -7.40 3.19
C TRP A 113 -6.41 -7.76 2.13
N ARG A 114 -6.38 -7.05 0.99
CA ARG A 114 -5.38 -7.26 -0.06
C ARG A 114 -3.97 -6.90 0.37
N ALA A 115 -3.81 -5.85 1.18
CA ALA A 115 -2.52 -5.50 1.75
C ALA A 115 -1.95 -6.66 2.58
N GLN A 116 -2.77 -7.33 3.42
CA GLN A 116 -2.36 -8.50 4.21
C GLN A 116 -1.96 -9.70 3.33
N GLN A 117 -2.63 -9.89 2.19
CA GLN A 117 -2.36 -11.00 1.28
C GLN A 117 -1.03 -10.89 0.52
N ARG A 118 -0.44 -9.69 0.39
CA ARG A 118 0.70 -9.45 -0.52
C ARG A 118 1.97 -10.25 -0.19
N ALA A 119 2.14 -10.71 1.05
CA ALA A 119 3.30 -11.50 1.49
C ALA A 119 3.06 -13.02 1.41
N THR A 120 1.79 -13.44 1.31
CA THR A 120 1.37 -14.85 1.38
C THR A 120 0.84 -15.37 0.05
N ILE A 121 0.31 -14.49 -0.82
CA ILE A 121 -0.15 -14.83 -2.16
C ILE A 121 0.95 -14.55 -3.18
N THR A 122 1.31 -15.59 -3.95
CA THR A 122 2.23 -15.48 -5.09
C THR A 122 1.58 -14.74 -6.26
N ASP A 123 2.38 -14.02 -7.05
CA ASP A 123 1.99 -13.37 -8.29
C ASP A 123 0.88 -12.31 -8.12
N MET A 124 0.87 -11.68 -6.95
CA MET A 124 0.09 -10.48 -6.65
C MET A 124 1.03 -9.30 -6.33
N LEU A 125 0.86 -8.19 -7.03
CA LEU A 125 1.57 -6.94 -6.77
C LEU A 125 0.59 -5.94 -6.17
N PHE A 126 0.79 -5.56 -4.91
CA PHE A 126 0.05 -4.49 -4.23
C PHE A 126 0.75 -3.15 -4.46
N ALA A 127 0.05 -2.18 -5.06
CA ALA A 127 0.67 -0.95 -5.57
C ALA A 127 -0.13 0.33 -5.25
N PRO A 128 -0.22 0.75 -3.97
CA PRO A 128 -0.96 1.95 -3.59
C PRO A 128 -0.27 3.22 -4.11
N LEU A 129 -1.10 4.17 -4.52
CA LEU A 129 -0.73 5.50 -4.99
C LEU A 129 -1.40 6.55 -4.11
N ILE A 130 -0.59 7.42 -3.51
CA ILE A 130 -1.05 8.51 -2.64
C ILE A 130 -0.58 9.82 -3.24
N LEU A 131 -1.52 10.75 -3.46
CA LEU A 131 -1.26 12.04 -4.08
C LEU A 131 -1.92 13.14 -3.25
N ARG A 132 -1.16 14.16 -2.90
CA ARG A 132 -1.61 15.35 -2.19
C ARG A 132 -1.96 16.46 -3.18
N TYR A 133 -3.04 17.17 -2.86
CA TYR A 133 -3.55 18.34 -3.54
C TYR A 133 -3.76 19.47 -2.50
N PRO A 134 -4.00 20.72 -2.93
CA PRO A 134 -4.06 21.86 -2.01
C PRO A 134 -5.08 21.72 -0.87
N ASP A 135 -6.22 21.07 -1.13
CA ASP A 135 -7.35 20.96 -0.21
C ASP A 135 -7.71 19.51 0.15
N SER A 136 -6.94 18.53 -0.34
CA SER A 136 -7.30 17.12 -0.25
C SER A 136 -6.11 16.22 -0.58
N PHE A 137 -6.27 14.93 -0.37
CA PHE A 137 -5.37 13.94 -0.96
C PHE A 137 -6.20 12.78 -1.53
N THR A 138 -5.61 12.01 -2.43
CA THR A 138 -6.20 10.80 -2.96
C THR A 138 -5.39 9.58 -2.58
N MET A 139 -6.09 8.47 -2.34
CA MET A 139 -5.49 7.16 -2.13
C MET A 139 -6.12 6.18 -3.10
N ASN A 140 -5.34 5.75 -4.08
CA ASN A 140 -5.69 4.75 -5.08
C ASN A 140 -5.01 3.43 -4.73
N ILE A 141 -5.80 2.42 -4.34
CA ILE A 141 -5.29 1.08 -4.02
C ILE A 141 -5.38 0.24 -5.29
N ARG A 142 -4.24 -0.29 -5.71
CA ARG A 142 -4.16 -1.11 -6.92
C ARG A 142 -3.55 -2.45 -6.62
N PHE A 143 -3.96 -3.42 -7.41
CA PHE A 143 -3.35 -4.73 -7.50
C PHE A 143 -3.15 -5.05 -8.98
N ALA A 144 -2.04 -5.71 -9.29
CA ALA A 144 -1.73 -6.19 -10.62
C ALA A 144 -1.29 -7.65 -10.56
N SER A 145 -1.44 -8.37 -11.67
CA SER A 145 -0.82 -9.69 -11.79
C SER A 145 0.69 -9.55 -11.81
N GLY A 146 1.37 -10.60 -11.37
CA GLY A 146 2.81 -10.60 -11.21
C GLY A 146 3.23 -10.06 -9.84
N TYR A 147 4.53 -9.91 -9.65
CA TYR A 147 5.09 -9.72 -8.31
C TYR A 147 6.14 -8.60 -8.24
N THR A 148 6.46 -7.96 -9.37
CA THR A 148 7.55 -7.00 -9.48
C THR A 148 7.27 -5.92 -10.53
N THR A 149 7.92 -4.77 -10.39
CA THR A 149 7.88 -3.66 -11.35
C THR A 149 9.15 -3.62 -12.20
N ARG A 150 9.24 -2.67 -13.14
CA ARG A 150 10.49 -2.38 -13.86
C ARG A 150 11.59 -1.81 -12.94
N LYS A 151 11.23 -1.28 -11.77
CA LYS A 151 12.15 -0.60 -10.84
C LYS A 151 12.29 -1.28 -9.48
N SER A 152 11.61 -2.41 -9.25
CA SER A 152 11.65 -3.05 -7.93
C SER A 152 13.03 -3.63 -7.62
N VAL A 153 13.49 -3.42 -6.39
CA VAL A 153 14.50 -4.29 -5.79
C VAL A 153 13.87 -5.65 -5.52
N GLN A 154 14.63 -6.71 -5.76
CA GLN A 154 14.21 -8.09 -5.52
C GLN A 154 15.16 -8.72 -4.52
N TYR A 155 14.60 -9.57 -3.65
CA TYR A 155 15.35 -10.26 -2.62
C TYR A 155 14.67 -11.58 -2.29
N GLU A 156 15.45 -12.56 -1.86
CA GLU A 156 14.97 -13.93 -1.66
C GLU A 156 14.80 -14.26 -0.19
N SER A 157 13.88 -15.18 0.10
CA SER A 157 13.67 -15.75 1.43
C SER A 157 13.89 -17.26 1.38
N PRO A 158 14.96 -17.78 1.99
CA PRO A 158 15.25 -19.22 1.99
C PRO A 158 14.12 -20.05 2.60
N ALA A 159 13.49 -19.54 3.65
CA ALA A 159 12.35 -20.17 4.33
C ALA A 159 11.12 -20.36 3.42
N HIS A 160 11.09 -19.71 2.27
CA HIS A 160 10.02 -19.77 1.29
C HIS A 160 10.40 -20.51 0.00
N SER A 161 11.60 -21.07 -0.05
CA SER A 161 11.99 -21.97 -1.14
C SER A 161 11.27 -23.31 -1.00
N SER A 162 10.75 -23.82 -2.11
CA SER A 162 10.21 -25.18 -2.22
C SER A 162 11.26 -26.21 -2.65
N ASP A 163 12.47 -25.75 -2.96
CA ASP A 163 13.48 -26.57 -3.58
C ASP A 163 14.26 -27.37 -2.54
N GLU A 164 14.40 -28.67 -2.79
CA GLU A 164 15.27 -29.55 -2.03
C GLU A 164 16.71 -29.38 -2.53
N LEU A 165 17.46 -28.49 -1.89
CA LEU A 165 18.87 -28.25 -2.17
C LEU A 165 19.75 -29.19 -1.33
N ASP A 166 20.87 -29.66 -1.89
CA ASP A 166 21.89 -30.30 -1.07
C ASP A 166 22.57 -29.29 -0.14
N GLU A 167 23.31 -29.78 0.86
CA GLU A 167 23.83 -28.95 1.95
C GLU A 167 24.74 -27.81 1.47
N GLU A 168 25.57 -28.03 0.44
CA GLU A 168 26.50 -27.03 -0.09
C GLU A 168 25.76 -25.93 -0.87
N TYR A 169 24.78 -26.30 -1.71
CA TYR A 169 23.95 -25.31 -2.40
C TYR A 169 23.00 -24.59 -1.44
N ALA A 170 22.52 -25.25 -0.38
CA ALA A 170 21.65 -24.63 0.62
C ALA A 170 22.37 -23.53 1.40
N GLU A 171 23.63 -23.75 1.80
CA GLU A 171 24.46 -22.74 2.48
C GLU A 171 24.71 -21.54 1.56
N THR A 172 25.13 -21.80 0.32
CA THR A 172 25.37 -20.73 -0.68
C THR A 172 24.11 -19.91 -0.93
N TYR A 173 22.97 -20.58 -1.16
CA TYR A 173 21.69 -19.90 -1.40
C TYR A 173 21.23 -19.08 -0.20
N TYR A 174 21.48 -19.55 1.03
CA TYR A 174 21.20 -18.80 2.24
C TYR A 174 22.04 -17.51 2.31
N GLU A 175 23.35 -17.59 2.06
CA GLU A 175 24.24 -16.42 2.06
C GLU A 175 23.88 -15.40 0.97
N GLU A 176 23.60 -15.86 -0.25
CA GLU A 176 23.15 -14.99 -1.34
C GLU A 176 21.80 -14.32 -1.03
N SER A 177 20.89 -15.06 -0.39
CA SER A 177 19.62 -14.52 0.07
C SER A 177 19.82 -13.42 1.12
N LEU A 178 20.65 -13.64 2.13
CA LEU A 178 20.98 -12.61 3.13
C LEU A 178 21.58 -11.36 2.49
N TYR A 179 22.48 -11.55 1.52
CA TYR A 179 23.06 -10.44 0.78
C TYR A 179 21.99 -9.63 0.03
N SER A 180 21.07 -10.30 -0.67
CA SER A 180 19.96 -9.63 -1.36
C SER A 180 18.99 -8.92 -0.40
N GLN A 181 18.74 -9.50 0.78
CA GLN A 181 17.92 -8.91 1.83
C GLN A 181 18.55 -7.63 2.39
N GLN A 182 19.87 -7.62 2.60
CA GLN A 182 20.62 -6.43 3.02
C GLN A 182 20.54 -5.31 1.97
N GLN A 183 20.70 -5.62 0.69
CA GLN A 183 20.54 -4.64 -0.38
C GLN A 183 19.11 -4.07 -0.41
N ALA A 184 18.10 -4.93 -0.24
CA ALA A 184 16.71 -4.49 -0.16
C ALA A 184 16.43 -3.64 1.08
N ALA A 185 17.05 -3.96 2.23
CA ALA A 185 16.97 -3.15 3.44
C ALA A 185 17.50 -1.74 3.20
N ASP A 186 18.67 -1.61 2.57
CA ASP A 186 19.26 -0.31 2.27
C ASP A 186 18.38 0.51 1.32
N TYR A 187 17.87 -0.11 0.26
CA TYR A 187 16.91 0.53 -0.66
C TYR A 187 15.60 0.95 0.05
N ILE A 188 15.02 0.10 0.90
CA ILE A 188 13.76 0.41 1.60
C ILE A 188 13.97 1.56 2.59
N ARG A 189 15.12 1.60 3.27
CA ARG A 189 15.48 2.68 4.19
C ARG A 189 15.66 4.00 3.45
N GLU A 190 16.41 4.01 2.36
CA GLU A 190 16.61 5.21 1.53
C GLU A 190 15.28 5.72 0.97
N THR A 191 14.44 4.83 0.44
CA THR A 191 13.17 5.22 -0.16
C THR A 191 12.09 5.60 0.86
N ALA A 192 12.25 5.28 2.15
CA ALA A 192 11.36 5.80 3.19
C ALA A 192 11.47 7.34 3.32
N GLU A 193 12.66 7.90 3.06
CA GLU A 193 12.89 9.34 3.11
C GLU A 193 12.08 10.11 2.07
N ILE A 194 11.82 9.49 0.91
CA ILE A 194 10.95 10.05 -0.13
C ILE A 194 9.57 10.40 0.45
N ILE A 195 9.01 9.57 1.35
CA ILE A 195 7.72 9.84 1.98
C ILE A 195 7.80 11.09 2.86
N ARG A 196 8.92 11.31 3.56
CA ARG A 196 9.09 12.48 4.44
C ARG A 196 9.20 13.77 3.64
N GLU A 197 9.94 13.72 2.54
CA GLU A 197 10.10 14.85 1.64
C GLU A 197 8.80 15.22 0.91
N GLU A 198 8.04 14.23 0.44
CA GLU A 198 6.79 14.47 -0.31
C GLU A 198 5.62 14.88 0.59
N PHE A 199 5.69 14.59 1.89
CA PHE A 199 4.65 14.92 2.85
C PHE A 199 5.25 15.58 4.10
N PRO A 200 5.86 16.78 3.95
CA PRO A 200 6.60 17.42 5.03
C PRO A 200 5.66 17.95 6.12
N ASP A 201 6.22 18.32 7.27
CA ASP A 201 5.46 18.84 8.40
C ASP A 201 4.73 20.15 7.99
N PRO A 202 3.38 20.21 8.11
CA PRO A 202 2.62 21.39 7.72
C PRO A 202 2.81 22.60 8.66
N GLU A 203 3.33 22.41 9.87
CA GLU A 203 3.67 23.48 10.81
C GLU A 203 5.03 24.11 10.50
N GLU A 204 5.95 23.35 9.90
CA GLU A 204 7.31 23.80 9.58
C GLU A 204 7.49 24.23 8.12
N THR A 205 6.62 23.75 7.22
CA THR A 205 6.73 23.98 5.77
C THR A 205 5.63 24.92 5.28
N ALA A 206 5.97 25.91 4.45
CA ALA A 206 4.98 26.84 3.89
C ALA A 206 3.99 26.13 2.94
N PHE A 207 2.77 26.66 2.83
CA PHE A 207 1.69 25.98 2.09
C PHE A 207 2.03 25.78 0.62
N GLU A 208 2.60 26.80 0.01
CA GLU A 208 3.00 26.79 -1.39
C GLU A 208 4.03 25.69 -1.71
N ASP A 209 4.87 25.32 -0.73
CA ASP A 209 5.92 24.31 -0.90
C ASP A 209 5.44 22.89 -0.59
N ARG A 210 4.32 22.74 0.14
CA ARG A 210 3.77 21.43 0.55
C ARG A 210 2.43 21.07 -0.09
N LYS A 211 1.80 21.98 -0.84
CA LYS A 211 0.42 21.78 -1.37
C LYS A 211 0.29 20.65 -2.39
N TYR A 212 1.40 20.19 -2.96
CA TYR A 212 1.47 19.02 -3.82
C TYR A 212 2.55 18.08 -3.32
N GLY A 213 2.37 16.79 -3.56
CA GLY A 213 3.32 15.75 -3.25
C GLY A 213 2.72 14.39 -3.56
N GLY A 214 3.54 13.38 -3.81
CA GLY A 214 2.99 12.09 -4.18
C GLY A 214 3.99 10.96 -4.20
N VAL A 215 3.49 9.78 -3.86
CA VAL A 215 4.26 8.54 -3.89
C VAL A 215 3.44 7.41 -4.47
N VAL A 216 4.12 6.54 -5.22
CA VAL A 216 3.65 5.19 -5.54
C VAL A 216 4.57 4.21 -4.85
N SER A 217 4.01 3.19 -4.22
CA SER A 217 4.78 2.02 -3.79
C SER A 217 4.30 0.79 -4.52
N ALA A 218 5.14 -0.23 -4.58
CA ALA A 218 4.72 -1.56 -5.00
C ALA A 218 5.46 -2.63 -4.20
N SER A 219 4.76 -3.70 -3.85
CA SER A 219 5.34 -4.87 -3.21
C SER A 219 4.58 -6.13 -3.61
N GLY A 220 5.30 -7.22 -3.76
CA GLY A 220 4.74 -8.49 -4.20
C GLY A 220 5.73 -9.63 -3.99
N ARG A 221 5.26 -10.84 -4.29
CA ARG A 221 6.02 -12.06 -4.08
C ARG A 221 5.78 -13.07 -5.19
N ARG A 222 6.81 -13.82 -5.58
CA ARG A 222 6.70 -15.03 -6.40
C ARG A 222 7.61 -16.13 -5.85
N GLY A 223 7.03 -17.22 -5.37
CA GLY A 223 7.81 -18.29 -4.73
C GLY A 223 8.58 -17.79 -3.51
N SER A 224 9.91 -17.92 -3.53
CA SER A 224 10.86 -17.38 -2.55
C SER A 224 11.22 -15.91 -2.76
N VAL A 225 10.91 -15.35 -3.93
CA VAL A 225 11.36 -14.01 -4.34
C VAL A 225 10.33 -12.96 -3.93
N PHE A 226 10.77 -11.95 -3.20
CA PHE A 226 10.01 -10.77 -2.83
C PHE A 226 10.48 -9.57 -3.64
N SER A 227 9.60 -8.58 -3.78
CA SER A 227 9.97 -7.30 -4.39
C SER A 227 9.43 -6.11 -3.61
N ALA A 228 10.17 -5.00 -3.69
CA ALA A 228 9.77 -3.72 -3.13
C ALA A 228 10.15 -2.58 -4.09
N MET A 229 9.31 -1.54 -4.15
CA MET A 229 9.54 -0.33 -4.92
C MET A 229 8.82 0.84 -4.24
N LEU A 230 9.44 2.01 -4.27
CA LEU A 230 8.77 3.27 -3.98
C LEU A 230 9.37 4.39 -4.85
N GLU A 231 8.50 5.21 -5.45
CA GLU A 231 8.88 6.31 -6.33
C GLU A 231 8.04 7.56 -6.05
N ARG A 232 8.62 8.73 -6.31
CA ARG A 232 7.91 10.01 -6.32
C ARG A 232 6.92 10.06 -7.49
N VAL A 233 5.79 10.73 -7.29
CA VAL A 233 4.78 10.96 -8.31
C VAL A 233 4.26 12.38 -8.21
N GLU A 234 4.41 13.12 -9.29
CA GLU A 234 3.87 14.47 -9.39
C GLU A 234 2.35 14.43 -9.64
N PRO A 235 1.53 15.02 -8.75
CA PRO A 235 0.09 15.14 -8.96
C PRO A 235 -0.24 16.15 -10.08
N ASP A 236 -1.26 15.86 -10.88
CA ASP A 236 -1.84 16.80 -11.84
C ASP A 236 -2.59 17.92 -11.11
N PRO A 237 -2.12 19.18 -11.17
CA PRO A 237 -2.73 20.29 -10.44
C PRO A 237 -4.16 20.59 -10.92
N ASP A 238 -4.52 20.19 -12.14
CA ASP A 238 -5.82 20.47 -12.74
C ASP A 238 -6.83 19.32 -12.50
N ARG A 239 -6.46 18.29 -11.73
CA ARG A 239 -7.33 17.13 -11.48
C ARG A 239 -8.66 17.49 -10.83
N PHE A 240 -8.66 18.47 -9.93
CA PHE A 240 -9.86 18.87 -9.18
C PHE A 240 -10.10 20.38 -9.30
N SER A 241 -11.23 20.74 -9.89
CA SER A 241 -11.67 22.14 -10.02
C SER A 241 -12.53 22.61 -8.84
N GLU A 242 -13.06 21.68 -8.05
CA GLU A 242 -13.95 21.95 -6.92
C GLU A 242 -13.39 21.34 -5.63
N PRO A 243 -13.59 22.02 -4.48
CA PRO A 243 -13.23 21.47 -3.20
C PRO A 243 -14.09 20.26 -2.85
N VAL A 244 -13.62 19.52 -1.85
CA VAL A 244 -14.33 18.37 -1.31
C VAL A 244 -14.53 18.60 0.18
N ASP A 245 -15.75 18.38 0.67
CA ASP A 245 -16.08 18.57 2.10
C ASP A 245 -16.10 17.26 2.87
N GLU A 246 -16.29 16.14 2.17
CA GLU A 246 -16.40 14.82 2.79
C GLU A 246 -15.61 13.76 1.99
N PRO A 247 -15.04 12.73 2.65
CA PRO A 247 -14.40 11.63 1.94
C PRO A 247 -15.32 11.06 0.85
N THR A 248 -14.81 10.87 -0.35
CA THR A 248 -15.63 10.38 -1.46
C THR A 248 -14.83 9.51 -2.42
N LEU A 249 -15.52 8.61 -3.11
CA LEU A 249 -14.93 7.85 -4.20
C LEU A 249 -14.91 8.71 -5.47
N VAL A 250 -13.77 8.70 -6.15
CA VAL A 250 -13.54 9.37 -7.43
C VAL A 250 -12.87 8.39 -8.38
N ASP A 251 -12.88 8.70 -9.66
CA ASP A 251 -12.11 7.93 -10.64
C ASP A 251 -10.60 8.00 -10.33
N ALA A 252 -9.89 6.95 -10.70
CA ALA A 252 -8.44 6.95 -10.69
C ALA A 252 -7.93 8.12 -11.56
N GLY A 253 -6.97 8.87 -11.02
CA GLY A 253 -6.39 10.02 -11.72
C GLY A 253 -5.44 9.60 -12.83
N PRO A 254 -5.03 10.53 -13.71
CA PRO A 254 -4.10 10.24 -14.80
C PRO A 254 -2.74 9.70 -14.31
N GLU A 255 -2.35 10.00 -13.06
CA GLU A 255 -1.17 9.42 -12.41
C GLU A 255 -1.24 7.89 -12.31
N ALA A 256 -2.44 7.33 -12.12
CA ALA A 256 -2.62 5.89 -12.06
C ALA A 256 -2.18 5.26 -13.40
N ASP A 257 -2.70 5.76 -14.52
CA ASP A 257 -2.33 5.29 -15.87
C ASP A 257 -0.87 5.58 -16.23
N ARG A 258 -0.33 6.74 -15.81
CA ARG A 258 1.08 7.08 -16.02
C ARG A 258 2.00 6.11 -15.29
N THR A 259 1.75 5.90 -14.00
CA THR A 259 2.58 5.00 -13.17
C THR A 259 2.41 3.54 -13.58
N GLU A 260 1.21 3.14 -14.01
CA GLU A 260 0.95 1.81 -14.53
C GLU A 260 1.83 1.53 -15.76
N ARG A 261 1.72 2.37 -16.80
CA ARG A 261 2.50 2.24 -18.03
C ARG A 261 4.00 2.29 -17.78
N ALA A 262 4.45 3.15 -16.88
CA ALA A 262 5.87 3.31 -16.58
C ALA A 262 6.44 2.12 -15.78
N LEU A 263 5.70 1.61 -14.80
CA LEU A 263 6.26 0.72 -13.76
C LEU A 263 5.84 -0.74 -13.93
N LEU A 264 4.61 -1.02 -14.34
CA LEU A 264 4.17 -2.39 -14.49
C LEU A 264 4.81 -3.03 -15.71
N ARG A 265 5.35 -4.24 -15.55
CA ARG A 265 5.78 -5.06 -16.69
C ARG A 265 4.54 -5.45 -17.51
N ASP A 266 4.73 -5.98 -18.71
CA ASP A 266 3.64 -6.36 -19.63
C ASP A 266 2.86 -7.59 -19.11
N SER A 267 2.30 -7.49 -17.91
CA SER A 267 1.53 -8.48 -17.17
C SER A 267 0.18 -7.89 -16.82
N GLU A 268 -0.87 -8.61 -17.23
CA GLU A 268 -2.27 -8.20 -17.31
C GLU A 268 -2.80 -7.66 -15.98
N ILE A 269 -3.44 -6.49 -16.01
CA ILE A 269 -4.24 -6.03 -14.87
C ILE A 269 -5.27 -7.11 -14.56
N VAL A 270 -5.29 -7.61 -13.33
CA VAL A 270 -6.37 -8.50 -12.90
C VAL A 270 -7.58 -7.61 -12.66
N HIS A 271 -8.54 -7.66 -13.59
CA HIS A 271 -9.86 -7.07 -13.46
C HIS A 271 -10.72 -7.83 -12.43
#